data_AF-A0A9D2LAW2-F1
#
_entry.id   AF-A0A9D2LAW2-F1
#
_cell.length_a   1.000
_cell.length_b   1.000
_cell.length_c   1.000
_cell.angle_alpha   90.00
_cell.angle_beta   90.00
_cell.angle_gamma   90.00
#
_symmetry.space_group_name_H-M   'P 1'
#
loop_
_entity.id
_entity.type
_entity.pdbx_description
1 polymer ?
#
loop_
_entity_poly.entity_id
_entity_poly.type
_entity_poly.pdbx_seq_one_letter_code
_entity_poly.pdbx_strand_id
1 'polypeptide(L)' 'MAIRVELDVMLVRRKMGVGEFAQAVGISPANVAVLKNGRAKAIRFSTLITGRASHPRRARRSPALDPGRPGA' A
#
# COMPACT_ATOMS: atom_id res chain seq x y z
N MET A 1 -5.32 7.63 -25.35
CA MET A 1 -4.38 7.21 -24.29
C MET A 1 -5.12 6.26 -23.35
N ALA A 2 -4.56 5.10 -23.00
CA ALA A 2 -5.22 4.10 -22.16
C ALA A 2 -4.53 3.97 -20.80
N ILE A 3 -5.32 3.80 -19.73
CA ILE A 3 -4.80 3.54 -18.38
C ILE A 3 -4.44 2.05 -18.28
N ARG A 4 -3.18 1.74 -17.95
CA ARG A 4 -2.70 0.38 -17.67
C ARG A 4 -2.73 0.12 -16.17
N VAL A 5 -3.23 -1.04 -15.75
CA VAL A 5 -3.37 -1.44 -14.34
C VAL A 5 -2.51 -2.68 -14.08
N GLU A 6 -1.33 -2.49 -13.48
CA GLU A 6 -0.36 -3.56 -13.16
C GLU A 6 -0.45 -3.96 -11.67
N LEU A 7 -1.65 -4.32 -11.23
CA LEU A 7 -1.91 -4.54 -9.80
C LEU A 7 -1.21 -5.79 -9.28
N ASP A 8 -1.15 -6.86 -10.07
CA ASP A 8 -0.44 -8.10 -9.75
C ASP A 8 1.06 -7.87 -9.47
N VAL A 9 1.75 -7.13 -10.35
CA VAL A 9 3.16 -6.75 -10.19
C VAL A 9 3.34 -5.91 -8.93
N MET A 10 2.46 -4.95 -8.68
CA MET A 10 2.54 -4.10 -7.48
C MET A 10 2.34 -4.88 -6.18
N LEU A 11 1.41 -5.83 -6.15
CA LEU A 11 1.19 -6.68 -4.98
C LEU A 11 2.42 -7.53 -4.66
N VAL A 12 3.04 -8.14 -5.68
CA VAL A 12 4.28 -8.91 -5.52
C VAL A 12 5.42 -8.03 -5.02
N ARG A 13 5.65 -6.87 -5.65
CA ARG A 13 6.73 -5.94 -5.26
C ARG A 13 6.59 -5.43 -3.82
N ARG A 14 5.35 -5.34 -3.32
CA ARG A 14 5.04 -4.89 -1.96
C ARG A 14 4.92 -6.04 -0.96
N LYS A 15 5.05 -7.31 -1.40
CA LYS A 15 4.81 -8.51 -0.59
C LYS A 15 3.42 -8.48 0.09
N MET A 16 2.43 -7.94 -0.62
CA MET A 16 1.08 -7.71 -0.11
C MET A 16 0.10 -8.72 -0.72
N GLY A 17 -0.77 -9.29 0.13
CA GLY A 17 -1.80 -10.22 -0.31
C GLY A 17 -3.01 -9.52 -0.94
N VAL A 18 -3.78 -10.24 -1.76
CA VAL A 18 -5.03 -9.73 -2.35
C VAL A 18 -6.05 -9.34 -1.27
N GLY A 19 -6.18 -10.16 -0.22
CA GLY A 19 -7.11 -9.89 0.88
C GLY A 19 -6.71 -8.67 1.71
N GLU A 20 -5.41 -8.51 1.97
CA GLU A 20 -4.86 -7.34 2.66
C GLU A 20 -5.08 -6.06 1.85
N PHE A 21 -4.82 -6.09 0.55
CA PHE A 21 -5.11 -4.96 -0.34
C PHE A 21 -6.60 -4.63 -0.40
N ALA A 22 -7.45 -5.66 -0.47
CA ALA A 22 -8.90 -5.51 -0.46
C ALA A 22 -9.38 -4.76 0.79
N GLN A 23 -8.87 -5.15 1.97
CA GLN A 23 -9.14 -4.47 3.24
C GLN A 23 -8.62 -3.03 3.26
N ALA A 24 -7.38 -2.81 2.82
CA ALA A 24 -6.77 -1.48 2.82
C ALA A 24 -7.50 -0.47 1.93
N VAL A 25 -8.12 -0.93 0.83
CA VAL A 25 -8.85 -0.09 -0.12
C VAL A 25 -10.36 -0.06 0.16
N GLY A 26 -10.88 -0.98 0.97
CA GLY A 26 -12.31 -1.10 1.27
C GLY A 26 -13.13 -1.67 0.10
N ILE A 27 -12.58 -2.64 -0.64
CA ILE A 27 -13.27 -3.34 -1.73
C ILE A 27 -13.23 -4.85 -1.51
N SER A 28 -14.10 -5.61 -2.18
CA SER A 28 -14.09 -7.06 -2.05
C SER A 28 -12.88 -7.70 -2.74
N PRO A 29 -12.37 -8.85 -2.26
CA PRO A 29 -11.33 -9.61 -2.96
C PRO A 29 -11.71 -9.99 -4.40
N ALA A 30 -13.01 -10.20 -4.65
CA ALA A 30 -13.54 -10.44 -6.00
C ALA A 30 -13.34 -9.22 -6.92
N ASN A 31 -13.60 -8.01 -6.43
CA ASN A 31 -13.33 -6.78 -7.20
C ASN A 31 -11.83 -6.59 -7.47
N VAL A 32 -10.97 -6.92 -6.49
CA VAL A 32 -9.51 -6.92 -6.70
C VAL A 32 -9.10 -7.92 -7.80
N ALA A 33 -9.72 -9.10 -7.84
CA ALA A 33 -9.46 -10.09 -8.88
C ALA A 33 -9.86 -9.60 -10.29
N VAL A 34 -11.00 -8.90 -10.41
CA VAL A 34 -11.43 -8.29 -11.67
C VAL A 34 -10.44 -7.21 -12.13
N LEU A 35 -9.92 -6.39 -11.20
CA LEU A 35 -8.94 -5.36 -11.47
C LEU A 35 -7.59 -5.93 -11.90
N LYS A 36 -7.02 -6.86 -11.12
CA LYS A 36 -5.68 -7.41 -11.38
C LYS A 36 -5.61 -8.23 -12.68
N ASN A 37 -6.74 -8.80 -13.11
CA ASN A 37 -6.82 -9.59 -14.34
C ASN A 37 -7.22 -8.75 -15.57
N GLY A 38 -7.31 -7.41 -15.44
CA GLY A 38 -7.64 -6.52 -16.55
C GLY A 38 -9.08 -6.68 -17.08
N ARG A 39 -9.99 -7.27 -16.30
CA ARG A 39 -11.40 -7.49 -16.68
C ARG A 39 -12.34 -6.35 -16.28
N ALA A 40 -11.81 -5.33 -15.60
CA ALA A 40 -12.58 -4.18 -15.17
C ALA A 40 -12.95 -3.29 -16.37
N LYS A 41 -14.24 -2.98 -16.51
CA LYS A 41 -14.75 -2.04 -17.53
C LYS A 41 -14.68 -0.57 -17.06
N ALA A 42 -14.78 -0.35 -15.75
CA ALA A 42 -14.74 0.98 -15.13
C ALA A 42 -14.25 0.89 -13.68
N ILE A 43 -13.74 2.00 -13.14
CA ILE A 43 -13.30 2.16 -11.75
C ILE A 43 -13.83 3.49 -11.23
N ARG A 44 -14.37 3.53 -10.00
CA ARG A 44 -14.74 4.79 -9.34
C ARG A 44 -13.47 5.52 -8.90
N PHE A 45 -13.35 6.81 -9.20
CA PHE A 45 -12.18 7.60 -8.77
C PHE A 45 -11.97 7.60 -7.25
N SER A 46 -13.04 7.48 -6.47
CA SER A 46 -12.95 7.34 -5.01
C SER A 46 -12.07 6.15 -4.58
N THR A 47 -12.09 5.04 -5.34
CA THR A 47 -11.25 3.86 -5.08
C THR A 47 -9.75 4.18 -5.22
N LEU A 48 -9.36 5.17 -6.03
CA LEU A 48 -7.97 5.57 -6.21
C LEU A 48 -7.48 6.53 -5.09
N ILE A 49 -8.39 7.23 -4.43
CA ILE A 49 -8.08 8.19 -3.36
C ILE A 49 -7.81 7.45 -2.04
N THR A 50 -8.53 6.36 -1.78
CA THR A 50 -8.44 5.57 -0.53
C THR A 50 -7.05 4.95 -0.31
N GLY A 51 -6.28 4.74 -1.38
CA GLY A 51 -4.96 4.12 -1.35
C GLY A 51 -3.84 5.00 -0.76
N ARG A 52 -4.01 5.58 0.45
CA ARG A 52 -2.85 5.93 1.28
C ARG A 52 -2.29 4.63 1.85
N ALA A 53 -1.57 3.90 0.99
CA ALA A 53 -0.69 2.85 1.46
C ALA A 53 0.26 3.51 2.47
N SER A 54 0.08 3.12 3.73
CA SER A 54 0.95 3.37 4.86
C SER A 54 2.37 3.06 4.39
N HIS A 55 3.05 4.09 3.89
CA HIS A 55 4.49 4.05 3.82
C HIS A 55 4.88 4.08 5.29
N PRO A 56 5.50 3.03 5.84
CA PRO A 56 6.27 3.22 7.04
C PRO A 56 7.32 4.24 6.62
N ARG A 57 7.11 5.52 6.98
CA ARG A 57 8.18 6.50 6.97
C ARG A 57 9.28 5.78 7.73
N ARG A 58 10.35 5.41 7.01
CA ARG A 58 11.57 4.85 7.61
C ARG A 58 11.72 5.60 8.92
N ALA A 59 11.55 4.89 10.04
CA ALA A 59 11.84 5.43 11.34
C ALA A 59 13.30 5.87 11.21
N ARG A 60 13.51 7.17 10.97
CA ARG A 60 14.82 7.78 11.15
C ARG A 60 15.08 7.45 12.60
N ARG A 61 16.01 6.51 12.83
CA ARG A 61 16.54 6.22 14.15
C ARG A 61 16.92 7.57 14.72
N SER A 62 16.08 8.07 15.62
CA SER A 62 16.45 9.22 16.43
C SER A 62 17.63 8.71 17.25
N PRO A 63 18.80 9.36 17.20
CA PRO A 63 19.89 8.96 18.08
C PRO A 63 19.35 9.10 19.50
N ALA A 64 19.39 8.01 20.26
CA ALA A 64 19.07 8.04 21.67
C ALA A 64 19.92 9.13 22.32
N LEU A 65 19.26 10.15 22.88
CA LEU A 65 19.90 11.09 23.77
C LEU A 65 20.31 10.28 24.99
N ASP A 66 21.61 10.04 25.16
CA ASP A 66 22.18 9.36 26.34
C ASP A 66 22.02 10.29 27.55
N PRO A 67 21.21 9.94 28.56
CA PRO A 67 20.87 10.85 29.65
C PRO A 67 21.90 10.87 30.80
N GLY A 68 23.06 10.21 30.69
CA GLY A 68 23.95 10.16 31.84
C GLY A 68 25.36 9.68 31.55
N ARG A 69 26.24 10.62 31.21
CA ARG A 69 27.67 10.44 31.47
C ARG A 69 27.98 11.14 32.81
N PRO A 70 28.23 10.41 33.90
CA PRO A 70 28.69 11.04 35.14
C PRO A 70 30.10 11.58 34.92
N GLY A 71 30.33 12.82 35.38
CA GLY A 71 31.59 13.52 35.26
C GLY A 71 32.75 12.78 35.94
N ALA A 72 33.90 12.86 35.27
CA ALA A 72 35.22 12.74 35.88
C ALA A 72 35.57 14.02 36.66
#